data_AF-A0A7V3ZTD0-F1
#
_entry.id   AF-A0A7V3ZTD0-F1
#
_cell.length_a   1.000
_cell.length_b   1.000
_cell.length_c   1.000
_cell.angle_alpha   90.00
_cell.angle_beta   90.00
_cell.angle_gamma   90.00
#
_symmetry.space_group_name_H-M   'P 1'
#
loop_
_entity.id
_entity.type
_entity.pdbx_description
1 polymer ?
#
loop_
_entity_poly.entity_id
_entity_poly.type
_entity_poly.pdbx_seq_one_letter_code
_entity_poly.pdbx_strand_id
1 'polypeptide(L)'
;NIRPSGKIEYLKGGYVSERILKKLSECENLSDGLNILSSTRYKKIFGDGVDISIFERRFEESLTNWAIQGFIKDPLSIYVPVAYIFSKYNELVNLRIIVYGIDQNISPFEIKKYIFIK
;
A
#
# COMPACT_ATOMS: atom_id res chain seq x y z
N ASN A 1 12.86 -19.72 -1.70
CA ASN A 1 13.60 -19.47 -0.44
C ASN A 1 14.49 -18.24 -0.57
N ILE A 2 13.92 -17.05 -0.41
CA ILE A 2 14.71 -15.81 -0.36
C ILE A 2 14.92 -15.52 1.13
N ARG A 3 16.01 -16.04 1.71
CA ARG A 3 16.46 -15.58 3.03
C ARG A 3 17.30 -14.31 2.79
N PRO A 4 17.04 -13.21 3.50
CA PRO A 4 17.84 -12.00 3.36
C PRO A 4 19.30 -12.34 3.71
N SER A 5 20.19 -12.16 2.73
CA SER A 5 21.61 -12.57 2.80
C SER A 5 22.48 -11.57 3.58
N GLY A 6 21.86 -10.60 4.27
CA GLY A 6 22.52 -9.50 4.97
C GLY A 6 21.91 -9.21 6.35
N LYS A 7 22.57 -8.32 7.10
CA LYS A 7 22.11 -7.86 8.42
C LYS A 7 20.77 -7.13 8.26
N ILE A 8 19.70 -7.70 8.82
CA ILE A 8 18.38 -7.04 8.83
C ILE A 8 18.42 -5.92 9.87
N GLU A 9 18.18 -4.69 9.43
CA GLU A 9 18.07 -3.51 10.31
C GLU A 9 16.63 -3.01 10.30
N TYR A 10 16.00 -2.97 11.48
CA TYR A 10 14.61 -2.54 11.62
C TYR A 10 14.51 -1.02 11.79
N LEU A 11 13.69 -0.37 10.96
CA LEU A 11 13.43 1.05 11.06
C LEU A 11 12.57 1.38 12.30
N LYS A 12 12.98 2.41 13.05
CA LYS A 12 12.29 2.89 14.26
C LYS A 12 11.21 3.93 13.92
N GLY A 13 10.28 4.15 14.85
CA GLY A 13 9.26 5.21 14.76
C GLY A 13 7.94 4.81 14.06
N GLY A 14 7.83 3.55 13.63
CA GLY A 14 6.61 3.01 13.03
C GLY A 14 5.57 2.50 14.04
N TYR A 15 4.42 2.04 13.51
CA TYR A 15 3.34 1.43 14.30
C TYR A 15 3.56 -0.06 14.62
N VAL A 16 4.59 -0.67 14.04
CA VAL A 16 4.95 -2.08 14.24
C VAL A 16 6.17 -2.16 15.14
N SER A 17 6.08 -2.92 16.23
CA SER A 17 7.20 -3.11 17.14
C SER A 17 8.27 -4.02 16.52
N GLU A 18 9.52 -3.87 16.98
CA GLU A 18 10.64 -4.71 16.53
C GLU A 18 10.35 -6.21 16.72
N ARG A 19 9.65 -6.59 17.80
CA ARG A 19 9.20 -7.96 18.02
C ARG A 19 8.30 -8.47 16.90
N ILE A 20 7.37 -7.64 16.42
CA ILE A 20 6.46 -8.01 15.33
C ILE A 20 7.21 -8.02 14.00
N LEU A 21 8.09 -7.05 13.74
CA LEU A 21 8.93 -7.01 12.54
C LEU A 21 9.83 -8.26 12.44
N LYS A 22 10.42 -8.69 13.56
CA LYS A 22 11.19 -9.93 13.62
C LYS A 22 10.34 -11.15 13.25
N LYS A 23 9.15 -11.27 13.85
CA LYS A 23 8.23 -12.37 13.50
C LYS A 23 7.83 -12.35 12.02
N LEU A 24 7.57 -11.17 11.46
CA LEU A 24 7.26 -11.02 10.03
C LEU A 24 8.44 -11.42 9.14
N SER A 25 9.67 -11.10 9.54
CA SER A 25 10.88 -11.47 8.78
C SER A 25 11.15 -12.98 8.77
N GLU A 26 10.61 -13.69 9.76
CA GLU A 26 10.75 -15.14 9.93
C GLU A 26 9.61 -15.91 9.22
N CYS A 27 8.59 -15.23 8.67
CA CYS A 27 7.51 -15.87 7.93
C CYS A 27 7.99 -16.43 6.59
N GLU A 28 7.62 -17.68 6.31
CA GLU A 28 7.95 -18.35 5.05
C GLU A 28 6.87 -18.18 3.98
N ASN A 29 5.64 -17.82 4.38
CA ASN A 29 4.51 -17.64 3.47
C ASN A 29 3.70 -16.38 3.81
N LEU A 30 2.93 -15.92 2.81
CA LEU A 30 2.12 -14.71 2.90
C LEU A 30 1.00 -14.84 3.94
N SER A 31 0.38 -16.01 4.06
CA SER A 31 -0.72 -16.26 4.99
C SER A 31 -0.29 -16.05 6.45
N ASP A 32 0.90 -16.54 6.81
CA ASP A 32 1.48 -16.35 8.14
C ASP A 32 1.81 -14.88 8.41
N GLY A 33 2.35 -14.18 7.41
CA GLY A 33 2.59 -12.75 7.49
C GLY A 33 1.30 -11.95 7.71
N LEU A 34 0.24 -12.27 6.95
CA LEU A 34 -1.08 -11.64 7.09
C LEU A 34 -1.72 -11.92 8.46
N ASN A 35 -1.57 -13.14 8.98
CA ASN A 35 -2.04 -13.50 10.31
C ASN A 35 -1.37 -12.63 11.38
N ILE A 36 -0.06 -12.40 11.28
CA ILE A 36 0.65 -11.51 12.21
C ILE A 36 0.20 -10.06 12.03
N LEU A 37 0.08 -9.57 10.79
CA LEU A 37 -0.39 -8.21 10.50
C LEU A 37 -1.81 -7.97 10.99
N SER A 38 -2.65 -9.00 11.06
CA SER A 38 -4.01 -8.92 11.60
C SER A 38 -4.05 -8.53 13.09
N SER A 39 -2.96 -8.74 13.82
CA SER A 39 -2.82 -8.29 15.22
C SER A 39 -2.44 -6.82 15.36
N THR A 40 -2.17 -6.13 14.25
CA THR A 40 -1.71 -4.74 14.20
C THR A 40 -2.80 -3.79 13.69
N ARG A 41 -2.49 -2.50 13.64
CA ARG A 41 -3.36 -1.48 13.02
C ARG A 41 -3.61 -1.75 11.52
N TYR A 42 -2.75 -2.54 10.88
CA TYR A 42 -2.85 -2.89 9.47
C TYR A 42 -3.93 -3.96 9.18
N LYS A 43 -4.57 -4.56 10.20
CA LYS A 43 -5.71 -5.48 10.02
C LYS A 43 -6.79 -4.91 9.10
N LYS A 44 -7.10 -3.63 9.28
CA LYS A 44 -8.15 -2.92 8.53
C LYS A 44 -7.84 -2.81 7.02
N ILE A 45 -6.56 -2.87 6.65
CA ILE A 45 -6.12 -2.77 5.26
C ILE A 45 -6.19 -4.15 4.59
N PHE A 46 -5.80 -5.19 5.33
CA PHE A 46 -5.53 -6.49 4.72
C PHE A 46 -6.61 -7.57 4.88
N GLY A 47 -7.63 -7.43 5.74
CA GLY A 47 -8.85 -8.27 5.70
C GLY A 47 -8.67 -9.80 5.50
N ASP A 48 -9.73 -10.50 5.05
CA ASP A 48 -9.85 -11.97 4.94
C ASP A 48 -9.00 -12.64 3.84
N GLY A 49 -7.71 -12.28 3.75
CA GLY A 49 -6.77 -12.84 2.78
C GLY A 49 -6.57 -11.93 1.57
N VAL A 50 -5.31 -11.61 1.31
CA VAL A 50 -4.88 -10.72 0.22
C VAL A 50 -3.76 -11.42 -0.52
N ASP A 51 -3.85 -11.44 -1.85
CA ASP A 51 -2.74 -11.86 -2.72
C ASP A 51 -1.61 -10.81 -2.67
N ILE A 52 -0.36 -11.22 -2.79
CA ILE A 52 0.81 -10.33 -2.79
C ILE A 52 0.67 -9.26 -3.89
N SER A 53 0.06 -9.63 -5.03
CA SER A 53 -0.21 -8.72 -6.15
C SER A 53 -1.15 -7.55 -5.78
N ILE A 54 -2.01 -7.75 -4.78
CA ILE A 54 -2.98 -6.75 -4.30
C ILE A 54 -2.48 -6.09 -3.00
N PHE A 55 -1.49 -6.69 -2.32
CA PHE A 55 -0.93 -6.19 -1.07
C PHE A 55 -0.39 -4.77 -1.20
N GLU A 56 0.52 -4.54 -2.15
CA GLU A 56 1.12 -3.22 -2.37
C GLU A 56 0.05 -2.18 -2.71
N ARG A 57 -0.87 -2.54 -3.61
CA ARG A 57 -1.98 -1.69 -4.03
C ARG A 57 -2.84 -1.25 -2.84
N ARG A 58 -3.26 -2.18 -1.96
CA ARG A 58 -4.07 -1.83 -0.78
C ARG A 58 -3.32 -0.96 0.21
N PHE A 59 -2.01 -1.15 0.33
CA PHE A 59 -1.19 -0.32 1.19
C PHE A 59 -1.09 1.12 0.64
N GLU A 60 -0.85 1.26 -0.67
CA GLU A 60 -0.85 2.56 -1.36
C GLU A 60 -2.22 3.27 -1.26
N GLU A 61 -3.31 2.54 -1.47
CA GLU A 61 -4.69 3.05 -1.30
C GLU A 61 -4.92 3.53 0.14
N SER A 62 -4.49 2.77 1.14
CA SER A 62 -4.63 3.18 2.54
C SER A 62 -3.80 4.42 2.89
N LEU A 63 -2.58 4.55 2.37
CA LEU A 63 -1.74 5.72 2.60
C LEU A 63 -2.33 6.96 1.93
N THR A 64 -2.82 6.82 0.70
CA THR A 64 -3.50 7.90 -0.02
C THR A 64 -4.76 8.34 0.71
N ASN A 65 -5.58 7.39 1.16
CA ASN A 65 -6.77 7.68 1.95
C ASN A 65 -6.43 8.37 3.26
N TRP A 66 -5.38 7.93 3.97
CA TRP A 66 -4.90 8.62 5.17
C TRP A 66 -4.52 10.08 4.89
N ALA A 67 -3.78 10.34 3.79
CA ALA A 67 -3.37 11.68 3.41
C ALA A 67 -4.58 12.58 3.08
N ILE A 68 -5.54 12.08 2.29
CA ILE A 68 -6.74 12.82 1.91
C ILE A 68 -7.63 13.11 3.13
N GLN A 69 -7.82 12.13 4.01
CA GLN A 69 -8.61 12.30 5.24
C GLN A 69 -7.95 13.33 6.18
N GLY A 70 -6.63 13.33 6.26
CA GLY A 70 -5.87 14.37 6.97
C GLY A 70 -6.16 15.76 6.42
N PHE A 71 -6.16 15.92 5.09
CA PHE A 71 -6.49 17.19 4.44
C PHE A 71 -7.93 17.65 4.71
N ILE A 72 -8.91 16.74 4.60
CA ILE A 72 -10.32 17.05 4.87
C ILE A 72 -10.51 17.51 6.31
N LYS A 73 -9.78 16.90 7.25
CA LYS A 73 -9.89 17.20 8.68
C LYS A 73 -9.20 18.50 9.07
N ASP A 74 -8.05 18.81 8.47
CA ASP A 74 -7.24 19.98 8.80
C ASP A 74 -6.61 20.59 7.54
N PRO A 75 -7.39 21.39 6.77
CA PRO A 75 -6.99 21.93 5.49
C PRO A 75 -6.03 23.13 5.59
N LEU A 76 -5.64 23.57 6.78
CA LEU A 76 -4.67 24.66 6.97
C LEU A 76 -3.30 24.17 7.46
N SER A 77 -3.11 22.85 7.50
CA SER A 77 -1.90 22.20 7.99
C SER A 77 -1.04 21.61 6.88
N ILE A 78 0.01 20.88 7.28
CA ILE A 78 0.87 20.09 6.39
C ILE A 78 0.11 19.01 5.61
N TYR A 79 -1.12 18.66 5.99
CA TYR A 79 -1.88 17.66 5.26
C TYR A 79 -2.23 18.08 3.83
N VAL A 80 -2.30 19.39 3.53
CA VAL A 80 -2.56 19.90 2.17
C VAL A 80 -1.46 19.46 1.18
N PRO A 81 -0.19 19.84 1.36
CA PRO A 81 0.87 19.41 0.44
C PRO A 81 1.07 17.89 0.46
N VAL A 82 0.85 17.21 1.59
CA VAL A 82 0.94 15.74 1.66
C VAL A 82 -0.14 15.09 0.79
N ALA A 83 -1.40 15.49 0.92
CA ALA A 83 -2.50 14.96 0.11
C ALA A 83 -2.33 15.29 -1.38
N TYR A 84 -1.76 16.45 -1.71
CA TYR A 84 -1.40 16.81 -3.07
C TYR A 84 -0.35 15.84 -3.66
N ILE A 85 0.75 15.59 -2.95
CA ILE A 85 1.82 14.68 -3.42
C ILE A 85 1.26 13.28 -3.68
N PHE A 86 0.51 12.70 -2.74
CA PHE A 86 -0.10 11.38 -2.93
C PHE A 86 -1.11 11.36 -4.09
N SER A 87 -1.93 12.41 -4.23
CA SER A 87 -2.88 12.51 -5.35
C SER A 87 -2.16 12.62 -6.70
N LYS A 88 -1.07 13.38 -6.78
CA LYS A 88 -0.26 13.52 -8.00
C LYS A 88 0.46 12.22 -8.36
N TYR A 89 0.95 11.47 -7.39
CA TYR A 89 1.53 10.15 -7.64
C TYR A 89 0.49 9.20 -8.25
N ASN A 90 -0.70 9.10 -7.65
CA ASN A 90 -1.77 8.24 -8.16
C ASN A 90 -2.23 8.64 -9.56
N GLU A 91 -2.28 9.94 -9.86
CA GLU A 91 -2.59 10.44 -11.21
C GLU A 91 -1.56 9.95 -12.24
N LEU A 92 -0.26 10.05 -11.94
CA LEU A 92 0.80 9.57 -12.83
C LEU A 92 0.74 8.05 -13.03
N VAL A 93 0.45 7.29 -11.97
CA VAL A 93 0.30 5.83 -12.06
C VAL A 93 -0.92 5.48 -12.92
N ASN A 94 -2.05 6.15 -12.71
CA ASN A 94 -3.26 5.96 -13.52
C ASN A 94 -3.00 6.27 -15.00
N LEU A 95 -2.32 7.37 -15.31
CA LEU A 95 -1.96 7.71 -16.68
C LEU A 95 -1.07 6.64 -17.32
N ARG A 96 -0.09 6.12 -16.58
CA ARG A 96 0.77 5.02 -17.05
C ARG A 96 -0.05 3.76 -17.36
N ILE A 97 -0.96 3.37 -16.47
CA ILE A 97 -1.84 2.21 -16.64
C ILE A 97 -2.72 2.38 -17.88
N ILE A 98 -3.30 3.58 -18.07
CA ILE A 98 -4.16 3.89 -19.21
C ILE A 98 -3.36 3.82 -20.51
N VAL A 99 -2.20 4.47 -20.59
CA VAL A 99 -1.36 4.49 -21.80
C VAL A 99 -0.93 3.07 -22.17
N TYR A 100 -0.46 2.29 -21.20
CA TYR A 100 -0.07 0.90 -21.42
C TYR A 100 -1.26 0.04 -21.87
N GLY A 101 -2.43 0.21 -21.23
CA GLY A 101 -3.64 -0.53 -21.61
C GLY A 101 -4.10 -0.22 -23.04
N ILE A 102 -4.03 1.04 -23.46
CA ILE A 102 -4.33 1.46 -24.84
C ILE A 102 -3.35 0.83 -25.83
N ASP A 103 -2.05 0.90 -25.55
CA ASP A 103 -0.99 0.31 -26.39
C ASP A 103 -1.19 -1.22 -26.57
N GLN A 104 -1.61 -1.91 -25.51
CA GLN A 104 -1.88 -3.34 -25.52
C GLN A 104 -3.31 -3.71 -26.01
N ASN A 105 -4.07 -2.75 -26.54
CA ASN A 105 -5.46 -2.93 -27.00
C ASN A 105 -6.40 -3.55 -25.94
N ILE A 106 -6.16 -3.27 -24.66
CA ILE A 106 -7.01 -3.70 -23.56
C ILE A 106 -8.28 -2.84 -23.54
N SER A 107 -9.43 -3.46 -23.29
CA SER A 107 -10.70 -2.72 -23.24
C SER A 107 -10.70 -1.68 -22.10
N PRO A 108 -11.34 -0.51 -22.28
CA PRO A 108 -11.45 0.50 -21.22
C PRO A 108 -12.08 -0.05 -19.93
N PHE A 109 -12.99 -1.02 -20.04
CA PHE A 109 -13.62 -1.68 -18.90
C PHE A 109 -12.62 -2.48 -18.06
N GLU A 110 -11.70 -3.21 -18.71
CA GLU A 110 -10.63 -3.93 -18.00
C GLU A 110 -9.60 -2.96 -17.41
N ILE A 111 -9.18 -1.93 -18.16
CA ILE A 111 -8.23 -0.90 -17.66
C ILE A 111 -8.76 -0.26 -16.37
N LYS A 112 -10.06 0.05 -16.32
CA LYS A 112 -10.69 0.69 -15.16
C LYS A 112 -10.60 -0.13 -13.87
N LYS A 113 -10.41 -1.44 -13.93
CA LYS A 113 -10.21 -2.28 -12.74
C LYS A 113 -8.86 -2.04 -12.06
N TYR A 114 -7.88 -1.51 -12.80
CA TYR A 114 -6.50 -1.35 -12.33
C TYR A 114 -6.17 0.08 -11.90
N ILE A 115 -6.96 1.08 -12.31
CA ILE A 115 -6.73 2.46 -11.87
C ILE A 115 -7.12 2.65 -10.40
N PHE A 116 -6.41 3.55 -9.72
CA PHE A 116 -6.75 4.02 -8.38
C PHE A 116 -7.93 4.98 -8.48
N ILE A 117 -9.10 4.57 -8.00
CA ILE A 117 -10.32 5.38 -7.99
C ILE A 117 -10.49 6.01 -6.60
N LYS A 118 -10.84 7.30 -6.57
CA LYS A 118 -11.28 8.01 -5.34
C LYS A 118 -12.76 7.74 -5.09
#